data_AF-A0A7Y5A7N9-F1
#
_entry.id   AF-A0A7Y5A7N9-F1
#
_cell.length_a   1.000
_cell.length_b   1.000
_cell.length_c   1.000
_cell.angle_alpha   90.00
_cell.angle_beta   90.00
_cell.angle_gamma   90.00
#
_symmetry.space_group_name_H-M   'P 1'
#
loop_
_entity.id
_entity.type
_entity.pdbx_description
1 polymer ?
#
loop_
_entity_poly.entity_id
_entity_poly.type
_entity_poly.pdbx_seq_one_letter_code
_entity_poly.pdbx_strand_id
1 'polypeptide(L)'
;MTDLIEVRVSNLIGAPLDWAVAMAEGFGTDPECRTTIWRTRTDPTSVSIRGAAEGFGYRPSSNWEHGGQLIDQHSGTAQNIPGLPEDVRYAGGPAGAGIWCYGPTALIAFCRGLVNHKLGDIVQVPKELMQ
;
A
#
# COMPACT_ATOMS: atom_id res chain seq x y z
N MET A 1 18.03 5.38 -13.47
CA MET A 1 18.22 4.74 -12.15
C MET A 1 17.37 5.51 -11.16
N THR A 2 16.24 4.93 -10.76
CA THR A 2 15.38 5.50 -9.72
C THR A 2 15.97 5.16 -8.35
N ASP A 3 16.37 6.18 -7.60
CA ASP A 3 16.81 5.99 -6.22
C ASP A 3 15.64 5.53 -5.36
N LEU A 4 15.86 4.48 -4.57
CA LEU A 4 14.95 4.10 -3.48
C LEU A 4 15.28 4.97 -2.26
N ILE A 5 14.25 5.39 -1.53
CA ILE A 5 14.39 6.13 -0.28
C ILE A 5 13.69 5.39 0.86
N GLU A 6 14.23 5.54 2.07
CA GLU A 6 13.61 5.03 3.29
C GLU A 6 12.44 5.91 3.72
N VAL A 7 11.28 5.29 3.93
CA VAL A 7 10.07 5.97 4.37
C VAL A 7 9.40 5.15 5.46
N ARG A 8 8.95 5.83 6.53
CA ARG A 8 8.09 5.20 7.54
C ARG A 8 6.74 4.84 6.93
N VAL A 9 6.27 3.62 7.20
CA VAL A 9 4.99 3.11 6.68
C VAL A 9 3.81 3.99 7.08
N SER A 10 3.85 4.59 8.28
CA SER A 10 2.83 5.54 8.75
C SER A 10 2.67 6.76 7.85
N ASN A 11 3.70 7.12 7.08
CA ASN A 11 3.71 8.30 6.21
C ASN A 11 3.32 7.95 4.76
N LEU A 12 3.22 6.67 4.42
CA LEU A 12 2.86 6.25 3.06
C LEU A 12 1.38 6.50 2.78
N ILE A 13 1.08 7.08 1.62
CA ILE A 13 -0.27 7.32 1.11
C ILE A 13 -0.24 7.30 -0.43
N GLY A 14 -1.31 6.84 -1.07
CA GLY A 14 -1.42 6.83 -2.54
C GLY A 14 -0.40 5.90 -3.21
N ALA A 15 0.14 6.33 -4.35
CA ALA A 15 1.08 5.56 -5.16
C ALA A 15 2.25 4.90 -4.40
N PRO A 16 2.97 5.57 -3.48
CA PRO A 16 4.04 4.94 -2.72
C PRO A 16 3.54 3.87 -1.74
N LEU A 17 2.33 4.03 -1.18
CA LEU A 17 1.69 2.99 -0.38
C LEU A 17 1.27 1.79 -1.25
N ASP A 18 0.66 2.05 -2.40
CA ASP A 18 0.24 1.00 -3.34
C ASP A 18 1.43 0.16 -3.84
N TRP A 19 2.56 0.83 -4.13
CA TRP A 19 3.81 0.16 -4.50
C TRP A 19 4.34 -0.71 -3.34
N ALA A 20 4.32 -0.18 -2.10
CA ALA A 20 4.78 -0.95 -0.95
C ALA A 20 3.90 -2.18 -0.68
N VAL A 21 2.59 -2.06 -0.89
CA VAL A 21 1.65 -3.21 -0.82
C VAL A 21 2.00 -4.23 -1.89
N ALA A 22 2.28 -3.82 -3.12
CA ALA A 22 2.68 -4.75 -4.18
C ALA A 22 3.95 -5.53 -3.81
N MET A 23 4.94 -4.87 -3.21
CA MET A 23 6.15 -5.55 -2.73
C MET A 23 5.86 -6.51 -1.57
N ALA A 24 4.97 -6.13 -0.65
CA ALA A 24 4.50 -7.00 0.43
C ALA A 24 3.73 -8.24 -0.10
N GLU A 25 3.05 -8.10 -1.25
CA GLU A 25 2.40 -9.21 -1.95
C GLU A 25 3.34 -10.01 -2.87
N GLY A 26 4.64 -9.66 -2.92
CA GLY A 26 5.64 -10.39 -3.68
C GLY A 26 5.62 -10.11 -5.18
N PHE A 27 5.07 -8.97 -5.61
CA PHE A 27 5.06 -8.59 -7.02
C PHE A 27 6.49 -8.26 -7.49
N GLY A 28 6.76 -8.51 -8.77
CA GLY A 28 8.01 -8.10 -9.38
C GLY A 28 8.03 -6.61 -9.71
N THR A 29 9.20 -6.00 -9.76
CA THR A 29 9.40 -4.64 -10.30
C THR A 29 9.97 -4.73 -11.70
N ASP A 30 9.50 -3.87 -12.60
CA ASP A 30 10.15 -3.71 -13.89
C ASP A 30 11.59 -3.17 -13.68
N PRO A 31 12.62 -3.84 -14.24
CA PRO A 31 14.01 -3.42 -14.08
C PRO A 31 14.32 -2.09 -14.78
N GLU A 32 13.56 -1.73 -15.82
CA GLU A 32 13.72 -0.51 -16.60
C GLU A 32 12.82 0.62 -16.07
N CYS A 33 11.60 0.29 -15.62
CA CYS A 33 10.63 1.26 -15.12
C CYS A 33 10.04 0.89 -13.75
N ARG A 34 10.73 1.22 -12.66
CA ARG A 34 10.31 0.83 -11.28
C ARG A 34 8.95 1.35 -10.80
N THR A 35 8.24 2.16 -11.60
CA THR A 35 6.84 2.56 -11.36
C THR A 35 5.80 1.60 -11.98
N THR A 36 6.28 0.63 -12.76
CA THR A 36 5.55 -0.53 -13.25
C THR A 36 5.87 -1.73 -12.37
N ILE A 37 4.83 -2.44 -11.94
CA ILE A 37 4.94 -3.68 -11.19
C ILE A 37 4.34 -4.83 -11.99
N TRP A 38 4.78 -6.04 -11.71
CA TRP A 38 4.36 -7.26 -12.37
C TRP A 38 3.67 -8.15 -11.34
N ARG A 39 2.34 -8.27 -11.42
CA ARG A 39 1.59 -9.21 -10.57
C ARG A 39 2.00 -10.65 -10.88
N THR A 40 2.18 -10.92 -12.17
CA THR A 40 2.81 -12.13 -12.69
C THR A 40 3.75 -11.73 -13.83
N ARG A 41 4.60 -12.65 -14.29
CA ARG A 41 5.55 -12.39 -15.40
C ARG A 41 4.88 -11.92 -16.70
N THR A 42 3.57 -12.11 -16.84
CA THR A 42 2.78 -11.77 -18.05
C THR A 42 1.67 -10.76 -17.78
N ASP A 43 1.56 -10.22 -16.56
CA ASP A 43 0.50 -9.30 -16.14
C ASP A 43 1.13 -8.02 -15.55
N PRO A 44 1.58 -7.09 -16.42
CA PRO A 44 2.09 -5.80 -15.98
C PRO A 44 0.94 -4.90 -15.52
N THR A 45 1.13 -4.22 -14.39
CA THR A 45 0.22 -3.19 -13.92
C THR A 45 0.99 -1.98 -13.40
N SER A 46 0.44 -0.79 -13.60
CA SER A 46 1.09 0.45 -13.18
C SER A 46 0.79 0.75 -11.72
N VAL A 47 1.79 1.27 -10.99
CA VAL A 47 1.60 1.96 -9.71
C VAL A 47 2.04 3.42 -9.76
N SER A 48 2.18 3.99 -10.96
CA SER A 48 2.67 5.36 -11.15
C SER A 48 1.77 6.45 -10.54
N ILE A 49 2.35 7.63 -10.25
CA ILE A 49 1.61 8.82 -9.80
C ILE A 49 0.52 9.21 -10.81
N ARG A 50 0.86 9.23 -12.11
CA ARG A 50 -0.11 9.52 -13.17
C ARG A 50 -1.26 8.51 -13.16
N GLY A 51 -0.96 7.22 -13.01
CA GLY A 51 -1.99 6.19 -12.89
C GLY A 51 -2.87 6.38 -11.66
N ALA A 52 -2.29 6.78 -10.52
CA ALA A 52 -3.05 7.08 -9.32
C ALA A 52 -3.98 8.29 -9.52
N ALA A 53 -3.48 9.35 -10.17
CA ALA A 53 -4.26 10.55 -10.49
C ALA A 53 -5.39 10.28 -11.50
N GLU A 54 -5.16 9.41 -12.49
CA GLU A 54 -6.13 9.06 -13.55
C GLU A 54 -6.99 7.83 -13.20
N GLY A 55 -6.81 7.22 -12.02
CA GLY A 55 -7.64 6.11 -11.53
C GLY A 55 -7.36 4.75 -12.16
N PHE A 56 -6.21 4.55 -12.80
CA PHE A 56 -5.81 3.27 -13.41
C PHE A 56 -4.59 2.62 -12.72
N GLY A 57 -4.46 1.31 -12.92
CA GLY A 57 -3.40 0.49 -12.34
C GLY A 57 -3.77 -0.07 -10.96
N TYR A 58 -2.77 -0.59 -10.24
CA TYR A 58 -2.97 -1.24 -8.94
C TYR A 58 -3.07 -0.19 -7.82
N ARG A 59 -4.22 -0.16 -7.13
CA ARG A 59 -4.60 0.88 -6.16
C ARG A 59 -5.23 0.33 -4.89
N PRO A 60 -4.58 -0.60 -4.17
CA PRO A 60 -5.17 -1.21 -2.98
C PRO A 60 -5.52 -0.19 -1.89
N SER A 61 -4.84 0.96 -1.82
CA SER A 61 -5.11 1.98 -0.79
C SER A 61 -6.36 2.84 -1.05
N SER A 62 -6.91 2.84 -2.27
CA SER A 62 -8.03 3.70 -2.66
C SER A 62 -9.12 3.04 -3.51
N ASN A 63 -8.86 1.86 -4.09
CA ASN A 63 -9.83 1.09 -4.86
C ASN A 63 -10.23 -0.19 -4.10
N TRP A 64 -11.52 -0.33 -3.78
CA TRP A 64 -12.08 -1.47 -3.06
C TRP A 64 -11.98 -2.79 -3.82
N GLU A 65 -12.04 -2.78 -5.15
CA GLU A 65 -11.87 -4.00 -5.95
C GLU A 65 -10.47 -4.61 -5.75
N HIS A 66 -9.46 -3.78 -5.44
CA HIS A 66 -8.10 -4.22 -5.13
C HIS A 66 -7.91 -4.46 -3.63
N GLY A 67 -8.20 -3.46 -2.80
CA GLY A 67 -7.92 -3.49 -1.37
C GLY A 67 -8.85 -4.41 -0.58
N GLY A 68 -10.12 -4.50 -0.96
CA GLY A 68 -11.10 -5.37 -0.30
C GLY A 68 -10.71 -6.84 -0.40
N GLN A 69 -10.25 -7.29 -1.58
CA GLN A 69 -9.78 -8.67 -1.76
C GLN A 69 -8.58 -9.00 -0.87
N LEU A 70 -7.67 -8.04 -0.65
CA LEU A 70 -6.52 -8.24 0.23
C LEU A 70 -6.96 -8.43 1.69
N ILE A 71 -8.00 -7.72 2.14
CA ILE A 71 -8.54 -7.89 3.49
C ILE A 71 -8.97 -9.35 3.68
N ASP A 72 -9.75 -9.90 2.76
CA ASP A 72 -10.18 -11.30 2.86
C ASP A 72 -9.01 -12.28 2.75
N GLN A 73 -8.11 -12.07 1.78
CA GLN A 73 -6.94 -12.93 1.55
C GLN A 73 -6.02 -13.03 2.77
N HIS A 74 -5.89 -11.95 3.53
CA HIS A 74 -5.06 -11.90 4.74
C HIS A 74 -5.87 -12.04 6.03
N SER A 75 -7.15 -12.45 5.94
CA SER A 75 -8.07 -12.56 7.09
C SER A 75 -8.07 -11.31 7.97
N GLY A 76 -7.92 -10.15 7.33
CA GLY A 76 -7.68 -8.88 7.97
C GLY A 76 -8.93 -8.16 8.42
N THR A 77 -8.70 -7.03 9.08
CA THR A 77 -9.78 -6.15 9.54
C THR A 77 -9.40 -4.69 9.35
N ALA A 78 -10.41 -3.85 9.13
CA ALA A 78 -10.29 -2.40 9.21
C ALA A 78 -11.52 -1.84 9.92
N GLN A 79 -11.32 -1.05 10.97
CA GLN A 79 -12.38 -0.54 11.81
C GLN A 79 -12.27 0.99 11.95
N ASN A 80 -13.42 1.68 11.88
CA ASN A 80 -13.52 3.07 12.29
C ASN A 80 -13.47 3.16 13.82
N ILE A 81 -12.61 4.02 14.36
CA ILE A 81 -12.45 4.24 15.79
C ILE A 81 -13.10 5.60 16.16
N PRO A 82 -14.29 5.60 16.79
CA PRO A 82 -14.96 6.83 17.15
C PRO A 82 -14.11 7.70 18.08
N GLY A 83 -14.14 9.02 17.86
CA GLY A 83 -13.41 9.99 18.68
C GLY A 83 -11.95 10.23 18.27
N LEU A 84 -11.42 9.51 17.27
CA LEU A 84 -10.12 9.82 16.70
C LEU A 84 -10.20 10.93 15.63
N PRO A 85 -9.13 11.73 15.45
CA PRO A 85 -9.01 12.70 14.35
C PRO A 85 -9.18 12.06 12.97
N GLU A 86 -9.65 12.86 12.00
CA GLU A 86 -10.01 12.36 10.65
C GLU A 86 -8.86 11.66 9.93
N ASP A 87 -7.62 12.11 10.11
CA ASP A 87 -6.41 11.59 9.49
C ASP A 87 -5.98 10.21 10.02
N VAL A 88 -6.51 9.78 11.17
CA VAL A 88 -6.17 8.51 11.83
C VAL A 88 -7.41 7.74 12.33
N ARG A 89 -8.61 8.09 11.85
CA ARG A 89 -9.87 7.53 12.37
C ARG A 89 -10.12 6.06 12.05
N TYR A 90 -9.29 5.41 11.26
CA TYR A 90 -9.34 3.97 11.01
C TYR A 90 -8.10 3.29 11.54
N ALA A 91 -8.28 2.08 12.08
CA ALA A 91 -7.21 1.15 12.41
C ALA A 91 -7.39 -0.16 11.62
N GLY A 92 -6.31 -0.76 11.13
CA GLY A 92 -6.41 -2.03 10.40
C GLY A 92 -5.09 -2.75 10.17
N GLY A 93 -5.21 -4.00 9.70
CA GLY A 93 -4.10 -4.89 9.39
C GLY A 93 -4.54 -6.33 9.12
N PRO A 94 -3.61 -7.19 8.67
CA PRO A 94 -3.86 -8.62 8.42
C PRO A 94 -4.00 -9.40 9.74
N ALA A 95 -4.54 -10.63 9.67
CA ALA A 95 -4.56 -11.53 10.80
C ALA A 95 -3.14 -11.79 11.33
N GLY A 96 -2.98 -11.81 12.65
CA GLY A 96 -1.68 -12.00 13.28
C GLY A 96 -0.76 -10.77 13.24
N ALA A 97 -1.23 -9.63 12.72
CA ALA A 97 -0.54 -8.37 12.91
C ALA A 97 -0.53 -8.01 14.41
N GLY A 98 0.66 -8.05 15.02
CA GLY A 98 0.86 -7.65 16.41
C GLY A 98 0.74 -6.14 16.64
N ILE A 99 0.69 -5.35 15.56
CA ILE A 99 0.58 -3.89 15.58
C ILE A 99 -0.47 -3.49 14.54
N TRP A 100 -1.41 -2.64 14.96
CA TRP A 100 -2.41 -2.07 14.06
C TRP A 100 -1.92 -0.71 13.57
N CYS A 101 -2.06 -0.46 12.26
CA CYS A 101 -1.72 0.83 11.69
C CYS A 101 -2.96 1.69 11.48
N TYR A 102 -2.77 3.00 11.56
CA TYR A 102 -3.85 3.98 11.43
C TYR A 102 -3.86 4.67 10.07
N GLY A 103 -5.02 5.18 9.68
CA GLY A 103 -5.17 6.01 8.49
C GLY A 103 -6.54 6.69 8.39
N PRO A 104 -6.70 7.59 7.40
CA PRO A 104 -7.93 8.34 7.20
C PRO A 104 -9.07 7.51 6.61
N THR A 105 -8.75 6.37 6.00
CA THR A 105 -9.69 5.42 5.41
C THR A 105 -9.36 3.99 5.83
N ALA A 106 -10.36 3.11 5.75
CA ALA A 106 -10.20 1.68 6.04
C ALA A 106 -9.08 1.04 5.20
N LEU A 107 -9.05 1.31 3.90
CA LEU A 107 -8.05 0.76 2.98
C LEU A 107 -6.64 1.26 3.28
N ILE A 108 -6.46 2.55 3.58
CA ILE A 108 -5.14 3.08 3.94
C ILE A 108 -4.64 2.46 5.25
N ALA A 109 -5.50 2.36 6.27
CA ALA A 109 -5.14 1.74 7.55
C ALA A 109 -4.73 0.27 7.37
N PHE A 110 -5.55 -0.51 6.64
CA PHE A 110 -5.23 -1.91 6.34
C PHE A 110 -3.95 -2.08 5.52
N CYS A 111 -3.78 -1.31 4.43
CA CYS A 111 -2.60 -1.38 3.58
C CYS A 111 -1.32 -1.07 4.36
N ARG A 112 -1.34 -0.04 5.22
CA ARG A 112 -0.21 0.26 6.12
C ARG A 112 0.06 -0.92 7.08
N GLY A 113 -0.99 -1.51 7.65
CA GLY A 113 -0.86 -2.68 8.53
C GLY A 113 -0.26 -3.88 7.81
N LEU A 114 -0.67 -4.16 6.57
CA LEU A 114 -0.14 -5.23 5.74
C LEU A 114 1.35 -5.03 5.42
N VAL A 115 1.72 -3.83 4.99
CA VAL A 115 3.12 -3.46 4.72
C VAL A 115 3.95 -3.58 6.00
N ASN A 116 3.47 -3.06 7.12
CA ASN A 116 4.16 -3.15 8.40
C ASN A 116 4.40 -4.60 8.82
N HIS A 117 3.37 -5.43 8.72
CA HIS A 117 3.43 -6.83 9.12
C HIS A 117 4.45 -7.64 8.30
N LYS A 118 4.57 -7.36 6.99
CA LYS A 118 5.41 -8.14 6.09
C LYS A 118 6.82 -7.57 5.88
N LEU A 119 6.96 -6.24 5.89
CA LEU A 119 8.20 -5.55 5.51
C LEU A 119 8.82 -4.71 6.65
N GLY A 120 8.08 -4.48 7.74
CA GLY A 120 8.54 -3.64 8.87
C GLY A 120 8.01 -2.20 8.82
N ASP A 121 8.41 -1.39 9.80
CA ASP A 121 7.93 -0.02 9.99
C ASP A 121 8.59 1.02 9.07
N ILE A 122 9.71 0.66 8.46
CA ILE A 122 10.45 1.45 7.46
C ILE A 122 10.62 0.60 6.21
N VAL A 123 10.29 1.16 5.04
CA VAL A 123 10.42 0.49 3.74
C VAL A 123 11.15 1.37 2.72
N GLN A 124 11.72 0.72 1.71
CA GLN A 124 12.38 1.36 0.59
C GLN A 124 11.37 1.61 -0.53
N VAL A 125 11.16 2.86 -0.96
CA VAL A 125 10.19 3.20 -2.02
C VAL A 125 10.87 4.03 -3.10
N PRO A 126 10.52 3.88 -4.41
CA PRO A 126 11.04 4.75 -5.45
C PRO A 126 10.76 6.22 -5.16
N LYS A 127 11.81 7.04 -5.15
CA LYS A 127 11.73 8.49 -4.90
C LYS A 127 10.73 9.20 -5.80
N GLU A 128 10.58 8.73 -7.04
CA GLU A 128 9.63 9.27 -8.02
C GLU A 128 8.18 9.12 -7.62
N LEU A 129 7.83 8.16 -6.74
CA LEU A 129 6.47 8.00 -6.23
C LEU A 129 6.16 8.92 -5.06
N MET A 130 7.16 9.62 -4.52
CA MET A 130 7.04 10.49 -3.35
C MET A 130 6.84 11.97 -3.72
N GLN A 131 6.55 12.25 -5.01
CA GLN A 131 6.36 13.60 -5.54
C GLN A 131 4.90 14.07 -5.43
#